data_AF-A0A8S1CM47-F1
#
_entry.id   AF-A0A8S1CM47-F1
#
_cell.length_a   1.000
_cell.length_b   1.000
_cell.length_c   1.000
_cell.angle_alpha   90.00
_cell.angle_beta   90.00
_cell.angle_gamma   90.00
#
_symmetry.space_group_name_H-M   'P 1'
#
loop_
_entity.id
_entity.type
_entity.pdbx_description
1 polymer ?
#
loop_
_entity_poly.entity_id
_entity_poly.type
_entity_poly.pdbx_seq_one_letter_code
_entity_poly.pdbx_strand_id
1 'polypeptide(L)'
;MFRWRDPRLAIPSGSGLDGRVGSSMGGQGLLLRDKIWVPHVYLSNERESVVMGAERKDVRITLHPDGRVEQALRMKVTLYCLMNLQKFPFDQQQCPLMLESWTYNSSELQLQWESTRPVTVNSELLLTEYRLIDTRTTSTEDTEPLLTAAEPTHPRLRPNDSAIVMELEDEEDRALEENEGLRANFSRLEIRFHLAREVGHYVMDYFMPSILLVAMSWVSFWLDPNAIPGRTTLGTSTMLTFITLTRNTGSALPKVSYIKATEVWFIVCTGFIFGSLLEFAFVNTIWRRKKEVPLKKVNSKYILKSTLTPRMARRQLQSSLSVGSELDRCTSWPHQLNQV
;
A
#
# COMPACT_ATOMS: atom_id res chain seq x y z
N MET A 1 -23.63 18.61 -9.59
CA MET A 1 -24.92 19.05 -10.15
C MET A 1 -24.64 19.52 -11.56
N PHE A 2 -25.42 19.09 -12.54
CA PHE A 2 -25.26 19.50 -13.93
C PHE A 2 -26.34 20.52 -14.28
N ARG A 3 -25.98 21.56 -15.03
CA ARG A 3 -26.90 22.58 -15.52
C ARG A 3 -26.68 22.76 -17.01
N TRP A 4 -27.77 22.77 -17.78
CA TRP A 4 -27.76 23.09 -19.20
C TRP A 4 -29.03 23.86 -19.59
N ARG A 5 -29.10 24.34 -20.82
CA ARG A 5 -30.28 25.03 -21.36
C ARG A 5 -30.81 24.27 -22.56
N ASP A 6 -32.08 23.89 -22.52
CA ASP A 6 -32.81 23.28 -23.63
C ASP A 6 -34.00 24.18 -24.03
N PRO A 7 -33.92 24.91 -25.14
CA PRO A 7 -35.01 25.77 -25.62
C PRO A 7 -36.32 25.03 -25.87
N ARG A 8 -36.30 23.71 -26.12
CA ARG A 8 -37.50 22.89 -26.37
C ARG A 8 -38.33 22.67 -25.11
N LEU A 9 -37.73 22.85 -23.94
CA LEU A 9 -38.37 22.72 -22.63
C LEU A 9 -38.79 24.07 -22.05
N ALA A 10 -38.62 25.17 -22.80
CA ALA A 10 -39.06 26.50 -22.38
C ALA A 10 -40.60 26.56 -22.33
N ILE A 11 -41.13 27.11 -21.25
CA ILE A 11 -42.57 27.23 -21.04
C ILE A 11 -43.00 28.63 -21.51
N PRO A 12 -44.00 28.75 -22.43
CA PRO A 12 -44.48 30.05 -22.87
C PRO A 12 -45.10 30.83 -21.71
N SER A 13 -44.65 32.08 -21.54
CA SER A 13 -45.21 33.03 -20.59
C SER A 13 -46.69 33.27 -20.91
N GLY A 14 -47.59 32.90 -19.99
CA GLY A 14 -49.04 32.92 -20.21
C GLY A 14 -49.73 31.55 -20.14
N SER A 15 -48.98 30.46 -20.05
CA SER A 15 -49.53 29.25 -19.44
C SER A 15 -49.64 29.51 -17.93
N GLY A 16 -50.80 29.34 -17.31
CA GLY A 16 -51.06 29.63 -15.87
C GLY A 16 -50.24 28.82 -14.85
N LEU A 17 -49.06 28.36 -15.26
CA LEU A 17 -48.05 27.58 -14.55
C LEU A 17 -46.88 28.45 -14.06
N ASP A 18 -46.80 29.72 -14.46
CA ASP A 18 -45.70 30.66 -14.19
C ASP A 18 -45.33 30.80 -12.69
N GLY A 19 -46.24 30.48 -11.75
CA GLY A 19 -46.01 30.54 -10.30
C GLY A 19 -45.77 29.21 -9.59
N ARG A 20 -45.88 28.05 -10.28
CA ARG A 20 -45.82 26.72 -9.65
C ARG A 20 -44.73 25.79 -10.21
N VAL A 21 -44.07 26.13 -11.31
CA VAL A 21 -43.06 25.28 -11.96
C VAL A 21 -41.67 25.53 -11.38
N GLY A 22 -41.58 25.43 -10.05
CA GLY A 22 -40.40 24.90 -9.40
C GLY A 22 -40.65 23.42 -9.10
N SER A 23 -41.13 22.67 -10.10
CA SER A 23 -41.53 21.27 -9.97
C SER A 23 -40.31 20.41 -9.67
N SER A 24 -39.82 20.49 -8.44
CA SER A 24 -38.97 19.50 -7.80
C SER A 24 -39.80 18.23 -7.72
N MET A 25 -39.84 17.46 -8.81
CA MET A 25 -40.51 16.17 -8.85
C MET A 25 -39.66 15.16 -8.07
N GLY A 26 -39.67 15.30 -6.75
CA GLY A 26 -39.07 14.35 -5.82
C GLY A 26 -39.68 12.96 -6.04
N GLY A 27 -38.86 11.99 -6.41
CA GLY A 27 -39.28 10.60 -6.65
C GLY A 27 -39.73 10.25 -8.07
N GLN A 28 -40.04 11.22 -8.95
CA GLN A 28 -40.33 10.99 -10.38
C GLN A 28 -39.22 11.46 -11.33
N GLY A 29 -38.12 12.02 -10.81
CA GLY A 29 -36.99 12.49 -11.62
C GLY A 29 -36.41 11.44 -12.58
N LEU A 30 -36.50 10.15 -12.24
CA LEU A 30 -36.07 9.05 -13.13
C LEU A 30 -36.96 8.92 -14.37
N LEU A 31 -38.28 9.00 -14.22
CA LEU A 31 -39.23 8.90 -15.34
C LEU A 31 -39.10 10.08 -16.31
N LEU A 32 -38.74 11.26 -15.78
CA LEU A 32 -38.49 12.44 -16.59
C LEU A 32 -37.14 12.33 -17.30
N ARG A 33 -36.11 11.78 -16.63
CA ARG A 33 -34.78 11.52 -17.20
C ARG A 33 -34.86 10.66 -18.47
N ASP A 34 -35.77 9.70 -18.51
CA ASP A 34 -35.94 8.82 -19.68
C ASP A 34 -36.70 9.48 -20.84
N LYS A 35 -37.33 10.64 -20.61
CA LYS A 35 -38.13 11.37 -21.61
C LYS A 35 -37.47 12.64 -22.14
N ILE A 36 -36.46 13.16 -21.45
CA ILE A 36 -35.73 14.36 -21.85
C ILE A 36 -34.28 14.00 -22.16
N TRP A 37 -33.66 14.80 -23.02
CA TRP A 37 -32.23 14.67 -23.25
C TRP A 37 -31.46 15.05 -21.98
N VAL A 38 -30.50 14.20 -21.59
CA VAL A 38 -29.57 14.42 -20.47
C VAL A 38 -28.15 14.12 -20.94
N PRO A 39 -27.15 14.95 -20.60
CA PRO A 39 -25.78 14.68 -21.01
C PRO A 39 -25.27 13.39 -20.36
N HIS A 40 -24.68 12.51 -21.17
CA HIS A 40 -24.03 11.29 -20.70
C HIS A 40 -22.60 11.60 -20.26
N VAL A 41 -22.47 12.06 -19.01
CA VAL A 41 -21.18 12.28 -18.34
C VAL A 41 -20.87 11.07 -17.47
N TYR A 42 -19.69 10.48 -17.67
CA TYR A 42 -19.20 9.34 -16.91
C TYR A 42 -17.87 9.68 -16.24
N LEU A 43 -17.43 8.80 -15.34
CA LEU A 43 -16.18 8.96 -14.63
C LEU A 43 -15.12 8.10 -15.31
N SER A 44 -14.17 8.70 -16.03
CA SER A 44 -13.25 7.93 -16.87
C SER A 44 -12.25 7.10 -16.08
N ASN A 45 -12.00 7.45 -14.82
CA ASN A 45 -11.17 6.67 -13.89
C ASN A 45 -11.99 5.91 -12.84
N GLU A 46 -13.26 5.60 -13.11
CA GLU A 46 -14.07 4.78 -12.19
C GLU A 46 -13.70 3.30 -12.24
N ARG A 47 -13.67 2.69 -11.05
CA ARG A 47 -13.65 1.23 -10.88
C ARG A 47 -15.07 0.70 -10.65
N GLU A 48 -15.85 1.42 -9.86
CA GLU A 48 -17.23 1.10 -9.53
C GLU A 48 -17.97 2.38 -9.19
N SER A 49 -19.18 2.56 -9.71
CA SER A 49 -20.05 3.68 -9.34
C SER A 49 -21.48 3.21 -9.13
N VAL A 50 -22.13 3.78 -8.12
CA VAL A 50 -23.51 3.45 -7.76
C VAL A 50 -24.26 4.73 -7.46
N VAL A 51 -25.35 4.97 -8.20
CA VAL A 51 -26.32 5.99 -7.83
C VAL A 51 -27.06 5.54 -6.59
N MET A 52 -27.02 6.36 -5.55
CA MET A 52 -27.61 6.11 -4.24
C MET A 52 -29.14 6.16 -4.31
N GLY A 53 -29.81 5.60 -3.31
CA GLY A 53 -31.26 5.62 -3.19
C GLY A 53 -31.77 4.34 -2.54
N ALA A 54 -32.78 4.44 -1.67
CA ALA A 54 -33.34 3.30 -0.95
C ALA A 54 -34.32 2.50 -1.84
N GLU A 55 -35.51 3.06 -2.12
CA GLU A 55 -36.49 2.44 -3.02
C GLU A 55 -36.34 2.90 -4.47
N ARG A 56 -35.97 4.17 -4.67
CA ARG A 56 -35.72 4.80 -5.97
C ARG A 56 -34.38 5.50 -5.95
N LYS A 57 -33.74 5.62 -7.12
CA LYS A 57 -32.47 6.34 -7.26
C LYS A 57 -32.65 7.83 -6.92
N ASP A 58 -31.72 8.37 -6.14
CA ASP A 58 -31.65 9.76 -5.67
C ASP A 58 -31.26 10.68 -6.84
N VAL A 59 -32.17 10.86 -7.79
CA VAL A 59 -32.03 11.74 -8.95
C VAL A 59 -33.13 12.80 -8.91
N ARG A 60 -32.72 14.07 -8.91
CA ARG A 60 -33.62 15.23 -8.96
C ARG A 60 -33.34 16.02 -10.23
N ILE A 61 -34.40 16.23 -11.02
CA ILE A 61 -34.40 17.12 -12.18
C ILE A 61 -35.32 18.29 -11.87
N THR A 62 -34.85 19.50 -12.11
CA THR A 62 -35.60 20.74 -11.94
C THR A 62 -35.60 21.49 -13.26
N LEU A 63 -36.80 21.78 -13.77
CA LEU A 63 -37.02 22.55 -14.98
C LEU A 63 -37.34 23.99 -14.58
N HIS A 64 -36.66 24.95 -15.21
CA HIS A 64 -36.93 26.37 -15.07
C HIS A 64 -37.73 26.89 -16.28
N PRO A 65 -38.59 27.91 -16.12
CA PRO A 65 -39.43 28.43 -17.22
C PRO A 65 -38.65 28.92 -18.45
N ASP A 66 -37.41 29.36 -18.26
CA ASP A 66 -36.51 29.86 -19.31
C ASP A 66 -35.80 28.77 -20.14
N GLY A 67 -36.16 27.50 -19.91
CA GLY A 67 -35.58 26.33 -20.54
C GLY A 67 -34.28 25.84 -19.87
N ARG A 68 -33.87 26.40 -18.72
CA ARG A 68 -32.76 25.82 -17.95
C ARG A 68 -33.19 24.53 -17.26
N VAL A 69 -32.33 23.52 -17.33
CA VAL A 69 -32.51 22.24 -16.68
C VAL A 69 -31.37 22.03 -15.70
N GLU A 70 -31.74 21.63 -14.48
CA GLU A 70 -30.80 21.32 -13.42
C GLU A 70 -30.97 19.87 -12.98
N GLN A 71 -29.88 19.11 -13.05
CA GLN A 71 -29.83 17.73 -12.59
C GLN A 71 -28.90 17.59 -11.38
N ALA A 72 -29.46 17.08 -10.29
CA ALA A 72 -28.71 16.66 -9.12
C ALA A 72 -28.86 15.15 -8.94
N LEU A 73 -27.75 14.47 -8.70
CA LEU A 73 -27.75 13.03 -8.40
C LEU A 73 -26.77 12.76 -7.27
N ARG A 74 -27.13 11.81 -6.39
CA ARG A 74 -26.25 11.35 -5.31
C ARG A 74 -25.62 10.03 -5.72
N MET A 75 -24.29 9.99 -5.75
CA MET A 75 -23.53 8.81 -6.16
C MET A 75 -22.46 8.45 -5.14
N LYS A 76 -22.20 7.15 -4.98
CA LYS A 76 -21.01 6.60 -4.36
C LYS A 76 -20.10 6.12 -5.49
N VAL A 77 -18.84 6.53 -5.46
CA VAL A 77 -17.88 6.23 -6.52
C VAL A 77 -16.59 5.72 -5.90
N THR A 78 -16.04 4.67 -6.50
CA THR A 78 -14.69 4.15 -6.26
C THR A 78 -13.85 4.45 -7.49
N LEU A 79 -12.79 5.23 -7.32
CA LEU A 79 -11.93 5.70 -8.41
C LEU A 79 -10.55 5.04 -8.36
N TYR A 80 -9.92 4.87 -9.51
CA TYR A 80 -8.50 4.55 -9.61
C TYR A 80 -7.66 5.79 -9.26
N CYS A 81 -6.79 5.65 -8.26
CA CYS A 81 -5.80 6.65 -7.88
C CYS A 81 -4.43 5.99 -7.79
N LEU A 82 -3.48 6.46 -8.61
CA LEU A 82 -2.10 6.00 -8.58
C LEU A 82 -1.36 6.73 -7.45
N MET A 83 -0.88 5.96 -6.48
CA MET A 83 -0.21 6.50 -5.29
C MET A 83 1.31 6.32 -5.37
N ASN A 84 2.04 7.34 -4.92
CA ASN A 84 3.49 7.26 -4.75
C ASN A 84 3.84 7.07 -3.26
N LEU A 85 4.26 5.86 -2.90
CA LEU A 85 4.56 5.45 -1.53
C LEU A 85 6.05 5.50 -1.17
N GLN A 86 6.92 6.11 -2.01
CA GLN A 86 8.36 6.17 -1.73
C GLN A 86 8.66 6.81 -0.36
N LYS A 87 7.89 7.85 0.02
CA LYS A 87 8.02 8.57 1.29
C LYS A 87 7.11 8.07 2.40
N PHE A 88 6.47 6.92 2.22
CA PHE A 88 5.57 6.34 3.21
C PHE A 88 6.23 6.26 4.62
N PRO A 89 5.54 6.62 5.72
CA PRO A 89 4.17 7.16 5.83
C PRO A 89 4.07 8.70 5.72
N PHE A 90 5.17 9.40 5.44
CA PHE A 90 5.23 10.86 5.30
C PHE A 90 4.88 11.32 3.87
N ASP A 91 3.98 10.58 3.21
CA ASP A 91 3.60 10.77 1.82
C ASP A 91 2.40 11.74 1.66
N GLN A 92 2.37 12.38 0.49
CA GLN A 92 1.23 13.14 0.00
C GLN A 92 0.78 12.52 -1.31
N GLN A 93 -0.53 12.40 -1.49
CA GLN A 93 -1.15 11.77 -2.66
C GLN A 93 -2.07 12.76 -3.36
N GLN A 94 -2.08 12.70 -4.69
CA GLN A 94 -2.99 13.46 -5.53
C GLN A 94 -3.92 12.49 -6.24
N CYS A 95 -5.18 12.44 -5.80
CA CYS A 95 -6.17 11.55 -6.40
C CYS A 95 -7.09 12.34 -7.34
N PRO A 96 -7.05 12.06 -8.65
CA PRO A 96 -7.93 12.71 -9.60
C PRO A 96 -9.31 12.06 -9.63
N LEU A 97 -10.33 12.87 -9.92
CA LEU A 97 -11.66 12.47 -10.34
C LEU A 97 -11.87 13.10 -11.71
N MET A 98 -12.03 12.26 -12.72
CA MET A 98 -12.11 12.69 -14.12
C MET A 98 -13.53 12.46 -14.64
N LEU A 99 -14.23 13.54 -14.98
CA LEU A 99 -15.54 13.54 -15.63
C LEU A 99 -15.35 13.77 -17.11
N GLU A 100 -15.95 12.92 -17.93
CA GLU A 100 -15.80 12.98 -19.38
C GLU A 100 -17.13 12.72 -20.08
N SER A 101 -17.30 13.29 -21.26
CA SER A 101 -18.44 13.02 -22.14
C SER A 101 -18.30 11.64 -22.80
N TRP A 102 -19.29 10.75 -22.65
CA TRP A 102 -19.20 9.39 -23.22
C TRP A 102 -19.44 9.36 -24.74
N THR A 103 -20.45 10.09 -25.21
CA THR A 103 -20.94 9.97 -26.60
C THR A 103 -20.60 11.16 -27.47
N TYR A 104 -20.54 12.36 -26.88
CA TYR A 104 -20.46 13.62 -27.59
C TYR A 104 -19.02 14.12 -27.60
N ASN A 105 -18.54 14.59 -28.74
CA ASN A 105 -17.23 15.23 -28.81
C ASN A 105 -17.24 16.63 -28.14
N SER A 106 -16.06 17.23 -28.01
CA SER A 106 -15.86 18.57 -27.46
C SER A 106 -16.52 19.69 -28.27
N SER A 107 -16.81 19.47 -29.56
CA SER A 107 -17.55 20.43 -30.39
C SER A 107 -19.06 20.41 -30.16
N GLU A 108 -19.61 19.30 -29.66
CA GLU A 108 -21.04 19.09 -29.40
C GLU A 108 -21.39 19.30 -27.92
N LEU A 109 -20.53 18.81 -27.02
CA LEU A 109 -20.72 18.92 -25.58
C LEU A 109 -19.44 19.43 -24.92
N GLN A 110 -19.52 20.65 -24.41
CA GLN A 110 -18.46 21.25 -23.62
C GLN A 110 -18.84 21.23 -22.13
N LEU A 111 -18.00 20.59 -21.32
CA LEU A 111 -18.11 20.58 -19.88
C LEU A 111 -17.33 21.77 -19.32
N GLN A 112 -17.97 22.54 -18.44
CA GLN A 112 -17.36 23.69 -17.78
C GLN A 112 -17.67 23.68 -16.28
N TRP A 113 -16.69 24.12 -15.49
CA TRP A 113 -16.84 24.32 -14.06
C TRP A 113 -17.72 25.53 -13.75
N GLU A 114 -18.48 25.47 -12.66
CA GLU A 114 -19.22 26.64 -12.17
C GLU A 114 -18.22 27.72 -11.69
N SER A 115 -18.45 28.97 -12.12
CA SER A 115 -17.50 30.08 -11.99
C SER A 115 -17.14 30.45 -10.54
N THR A 116 -18.08 30.28 -9.61
CA THR A 116 -17.94 30.78 -8.22
C THR A 116 -17.48 29.70 -7.25
N ARG A 117 -18.08 28.50 -7.32
CA ARG A 117 -17.82 27.37 -6.41
C ARG A 117 -17.98 26.06 -7.18
N PRO A 118 -16.95 25.62 -7.92
CA PRO A 118 -17.05 24.44 -8.75
C PRO A 118 -17.17 23.15 -7.93
N VAL A 119 -16.48 23.10 -6.79
CA VAL A 119 -16.49 21.95 -5.87
C VAL A 119 -16.67 22.47 -4.45
N THR A 120 -17.62 21.89 -3.73
CA THR A 120 -17.83 22.14 -2.30
C THR A 120 -17.61 20.84 -1.55
N VAL A 121 -16.61 20.82 -0.68
CA VAL A 121 -16.33 19.70 0.22
C VAL A 121 -16.93 20.01 1.59
N ASN A 122 -17.48 19.00 2.26
CA ASN A 122 -17.96 19.16 3.63
C ASN A 122 -16.80 19.50 4.57
N SER A 123 -16.94 20.56 5.37
CA SER A 123 -15.95 20.97 6.37
C SER A 123 -15.77 19.95 7.49
N GLU A 124 -16.76 19.10 7.74
CA GLU A 124 -16.73 18.02 8.74
C GLU A 124 -16.25 16.68 8.17
N LEU A 125 -15.65 16.68 6.97
CA LEU A 125 -15.10 15.47 6.38
C LEU A 125 -13.93 14.96 7.23
N LEU A 126 -14.18 13.90 8.01
CA LEU A 126 -13.17 13.20 8.78
C LEU A 126 -12.76 11.91 8.05
N LEU A 127 -11.48 11.81 7.72
CA LEU A 127 -10.85 10.63 7.16
C LEU A 127 -9.93 10.04 8.24
N THR A 128 -9.90 8.72 8.37
CA THR A 128 -9.17 8.04 9.46
C THR A 128 -7.66 7.99 9.23
N GLU A 129 -7.23 7.84 7.97
CA GLU A 129 -5.81 7.68 7.60
C GLU A 129 -5.22 8.91 6.90
N TYR A 130 -6.07 9.79 6.37
CA TYR A 130 -5.65 10.93 5.57
C TYR A 130 -6.33 12.21 6.04
N ARG A 131 -5.79 13.34 5.63
CA ARG A 131 -6.41 14.65 5.73
C ARG A 131 -6.40 15.32 4.37
N LEU A 132 -7.55 15.86 3.98
CA LEU A 132 -7.67 16.67 2.78
C LEU A 132 -6.98 18.02 3.03
N ILE A 133 -5.98 18.35 2.22
CA ILE A 133 -5.28 19.64 2.26
C ILE A 133 -6.04 20.64 1.40
N ASP A 134 -6.19 20.33 0.12
CA ASP A 134 -6.82 21.18 -0.88
C ASP A 134 -7.43 20.37 -2.03
N THR A 135 -8.26 21.05 -2.82
CA THR A 135 -8.87 20.52 -4.03
C THR A 135 -8.59 21.45 -5.19
N ARG A 136 -8.02 20.92 -6.27
CA ARG A 136 -7.77 21.67 -7.50
C ARG A 136 -8.72 21.20 -8.59
N THR A 137 -9.28 22.15 -9.34
CA THR A 137 -10.16 21.86 -10.49
C THR A 137 -9.45 22.30 -11.77
N THR A 138 -9.48 21.46 -12.79
CA THR A 138 -8.95 21.74 -14.12
C THR A 138 -9.97 21.34 -15.18
N SER A 139 -9.99 22.03 -16.30
CA SER A 139 -10.81 21.72 -17.47
C SER A 139 -9.91 21.48 -18.70
N THR A 140 -10.43 20.84 -19.74
CA THR A 140 -9.69 20.62 -20.99
C THR A 140 -9.20 21.90 -21.67
N GLU A 141 -9.78 23.07 -21.36
CA GLU A 141 -9.28 24.36 -21.86
C GLU A 141 -8.03 24.85 -21.13
N ASP A 142 -7.77 24.34 -19.91
CA ASP A 142 -6.61 24.74 -19.09
C ASP A 142 -5.34 23.93 -19.39
N THR A 143 -5.48 22.80 -20.09
CA THR A 143 -4.36 22.06 -20.65
C THR A 143 -4.00 22.66 -21.99
N GLU A 144 -3.14 23.69 -21.99
CA GLU A 144 -2.31 23.92 -23.17
C GLU A 144 -1.64 22.59 -23.53
N PRO A 145 -1.72 22.13 -24.79
CA PRO A 145 -0.88 21.02 -25.20
C PRO A 145 0.57 21.47 -25.01
N LEU A 146 1.29 20.84 -24.08
CA LEU A 146 2.75 20.85 -24.02
C LEU A 146 3.28 20.08 -25.26
N LEU A 147 3.06 20.68 -26.43
CA LEU A 147 3.64 20.35 -27.72
C LEU A 147 4.16 21.66 -28.30
N THR A 148 5.05 22.33 -27.57
CA THR A 148 6.13 23.03 -28.27
C THR A 148 6.96 21.96 -28.94
N ALA A 149 6.75 21.84 -30.25
CA ALA A 149 7.55 21.05 -31.17
C ALA A 149 9.05 21.20 -30.83
N ALA A 150 9.64 20.13 -30.28
CA ALA A 150 11.06 19.90 -30.46
C ALA A 150 11.22 19.45 -31.91
N GLU A 151 11.63 20.38 -32.76
CA GLU A 151 11.99 20.10 -34.15
C GLU A 151 13.05 19.00 -34.19
N PRO A 152 12.85 17.86 -34.89
CA PRO A 152 13.86 16.84 -34.98
C PRO A 152 14.92 17.31 -35.98
N THR A 153 16.02 17.88 -35.46
CA THR A 153 17.25 18.02 -36.23
C THR A 153 17.75 16.64 -36.64
N HIS A 154 17.67 16.33 -37.93
CA HIS A 154 18.25 15.13 -38.54
C HIS A 154 19.68 14.87 -38.04
N PRO A 155 20.01 13.65 -37.55
CA PRO A 155 21.39 13.25 -37.41
C PRO A 155 21.93 12.87 -38.80
N ARG A 156 22.89 13.67 -39.30
CA ARG A 156 23.70 13.29 -40.45
C ARG A 156 24.49 12.01 -40.12
N LEU A 157 24.27 10.95 -40.88
CA LEU A 157 25.13 9.77 -40.90
C LEU A 157 26.59 10.15 -41.22
N ARG A 158 27.54 9.62 -40.43
CA ARG A 158 28.90 9.30 -40.89
C ARG A 158 29.09 7.79 -40.80
N PRO A 159 29.74 7.15 -41.79
CA PRO A 159 29.96 5.70 -41.78
C PRO A 159 31.24 5.34 -41.01
N ASN A 160 31.24 4.11 -40.49
CA ASN A 160 32.34 3.36 -39.86
C ASN A 160 32.58 3.63 -38.36
N ASP A 161 32.08 2.75 -37.50
CA ASP A 161 32.87 1.64 -36.99
C ASP A 161 31.99 0.61 -36.27
N SER A 162 32.42 -0.64 -36.35
CA SER A 162 31.75 -1.86 -35.88
C SER A 162 31.53 -1.90 -34.37
N ALA A 163 30.26 -1.92 -33.95
CA ALA A 163 29.84 -2.51 -32.69
C ALA A 163 28.43 -3.10 -32.85
N ILE A 164 28.34 -4.42 -32.73
CA ILE A 164 27.06 -5.13 -32.64
C ILE A 164 26.50 -4.80 -31.26
N VAL A 165 25.52 -3.91 -31.20
CA VAL A 165 24.62 -3.75 -30.06
C VAL A 165 23.26 -4.27 -30.53
N MET A 166 22.85 -5.41 -29.99
CA MET A 166 21.45 -5.84 -30.05
C MET A 166 20.66 -4.93 -29.12
N GLU A 167 20.14 -3.82 -29.66
CA GLU A 167 19.01 -3.11 -29.07
C GLU A 167 17.74 -3.77 -29.63
N LEU A 168 17.15 -4.64 -28.81
CA LEU A 168 15.72 -4.95 -28.90
C LEU A 168 14.98 -3.72 -28.34
N GLU A 169 14.88 -2.67 -29.14
CA GLU A 169 13.86 -1.65 -28.94
C GLU A 169 12.62 -2.15 -29.67
N ASP A 170 11.67 -2.65 -28.88
CA ASP A 170 10.43 -3.25 -29.36
C ASP A 170 9.64 -2.25 -30.23
N GLU A 171 9.29 -2.69 -31.43
CA GLU A 171 8.50 -1.98 -32.45
C GLU A 171 7.05 -1.68 -31.98
N GLU A 172 6.71 -2.10 -30.76
CA GLU A 172 5.41 -1.98 -30.10
C GLU A 172 5.16 -0.57 -29.50
N ASP A 173 6.22 0.18 -29.18
CA ASP A 173 6.11 1.53 -28.61
C ASP A 173 5.72 2.60 -29.66
N ARG A 174 5.99 2.36 -30.96
CA ARG A 174 5.55 3.27 -32.03
C ARG A 174 4.05 3.17 -32.35
N ALA A 175 3.41 2.05 -32.02
CA ALA A 175 1.96 1.87 -32.21
C ALA A 175 1.12 2.53 -31.09
N LEU A 176 1.74 2.90 -29.97
CA LEU A 176 1.08 3.59 -28.86
C LEU A 176 1.02 5.11 -29.06
N GLU A 177 2.00 5.72 -29.72
CA GLU A 177 1.94 7.16 -30.07
C GLU A 177 1.01 7.45 -31.26
N GLU A 178 0.86 6.52 -32.22
CA GLU A 178 -0.04 6.73 -33.37
C GLU A 178 -1.54 6.68 -32.97
N ASN A 179 -1.87 6.07 -31.82
CA ASN A 179 -3.24 6.04 -31.28
C ASN A 179 -3.63 7.32 -30.51
N GLU A 180 -2.69 8.23 -30.23
CA GLU A 180 -3.03 9.54 -29.65
C GLU A 180 -3.70 10.47 -30.70
N GLY A 181 -3.52 10.18 -31.99
CA GLY A 181 -4.15 10.92 -33.10
C GLY A 181 -5.60 10.53 -33.42
N LEU A 182 -6.10 9.41 -32.86
CA LEU A 182 -7.46 8.93 -33.07
C LEU A 182 -8.34 8.96 -31.80
N ARG A 183 -7.90 9.64 -30.74
CA ARG A 183 -8.82 9.99 -29.66
C ARG A 183 -9.72 11.12 -30.15
N ALA A 184 -11.00 10.82 -30.35
CA ALA A 184 -12.00 11.86 -30.47
C ALA A 184 -11.80 12.87 -29.31
N ASN A 185 -11.66 14.15 -29.65
CA ASN A 185 -11.46 15.19 -28.64
C ASN A 185 -12.71 15.29 -27.78
N PHE A 186 -12.72 14.65 -26.61
CA PHE A 186 -13.81 14.72 -25.64
C PHE A 186 -13.57 15.84 -24.64
N SER A 187 -14.64 16.48 -24.16
CA SER A 187 -14.52 17.47 -23.09
C SER A 187 -14.37 16.76 -21.76
N ARG A 188 -13.38 17.14 -20.97
CA ARG A 188 -13.06 16.54 -19.66
C ARG A 188 -12.94 17.61 -18.58
N LEU A 189 -13.49 17.30 -17.41
CA LEU A 189 -13.32 18.03 -16.17
C LEU A 189 -12.58 17.17 -15.17
N GLU A 190 -11.57 17.71 -14.50
CA GLU A 190 -10.78 17.00 -13.51
C GLU A 190 -10.82 17.72 -12.16
N ILE A 191 -11.02 16.96 -11.09
CA ILE A 191 -10.86 17.40 -9.70
C ILE A 191 -9.71 16.61 -9.11
N ARG A 192 -8.64 17.27 -8.64
CA ARG A 192 -7.56 16.64 -7.88
C ARG A 192 -7.75 16.88 -6.39
N PHE A 193 -7.89 15.81 -5.63
CA PHE A 193 -7.87 15.83 -4.17
C PHE A 193 -6.44 15.67 -3.68
N HIS A 194 -5.92 16.65 -2.95
CA HIS A 194 -4.62 16.56 -2.31
C HIS A 194 -4.78 16.03 -0.90
N LEU A 195 -4.28 14.82 -0.67
CA LEU A 195 -4.42 14.08 0.57
C LEU A 195 -3.04 13.92 1.22
N ALA A 196 -2.92 14.28 2.50
CA ALA A 196 -1.75 13.95 3.31
C ALA A 196 -2.08 12.82 4.27
N ARG A 197 -1.16 11.87 4.46
CA ARG A 197 -1.34 10.79 5.44
C ARG A 197 -1.15 11.31 6.87
N GLU A 198 -2.01 10.88 7.77
CA GLU A 198 -1.86 11.13 9.20
C GLU A 198 -0.84 10.14 9.79
N VAL A 199 0.26 10.67 10.32
CA VAL A 199 1.46 9.89 10.65
C VAL A 199 1.48 9.34 12.08
N GLY A 200 0.63 9.85 12.97
CA GLY A 200 0.71 9.62 14.42
C GLY A 200 0.70 8.14 14.81
N HIS A 201 -0.22 7.35 14.21
CA HIS A 201 -0.32 5.92 14.47
C HIS A 201 0.94 5.16 14.01
N TYR A 202 1.47 5.50 12.84
CA TYR A 202 2.69 4.86 12.32
C TYR A 202 3.91 5.12 13.21
N VAL A 203 4.01 6.32 13.78
CA VAL A 203 5.10 6.67 14.71
C VAL A 203 5.03 5.83 15.98
N MET A 204 3.84 5.68 16.56
CA MET A 204 3.67 4.95 17.82
C MET A 204 3.80 3.44 17.65
N ASP A 205 3.30 2.88 16.56
CA ASP A 205 3.23 1.42 16.37
C ASP A 205 4.48 0.84 15.70
N TYR A 206 5.26 1.66 14.98
CA TYR A 206 6.44 1.20 14.22
C TYR A 206 7.75 1.86 14.67
N PHE A 207 7.79 3.19 14.71
CA PHE A 207 9.04 3.91 14.99
C PHE A 207 9.41 3.83 16.47
N MET A 208 8.47 4.03 17.38
CA MET A 208 8.71 3.93 18.83
C MET A 208 9.23 2.54 19.26
N PRO A 209 8.57 1.41 18.94
CA PRO A 209 9.07 0.10 19.34
C PRO A 209 10.39 -0.26 18.65
N SER A 210 10.63 0.15 17.39
CA SER A 210 11.91 -0.10 16.74
C SER A 210 13.08 0.64 17.40
N ILE A 211 12.89 1.89 17.83
CA ILE A 211 13.90 2.65 18.58
C ILE A 211 14.17 1.97 19.93
N LEU A 212 13.13 1.55 20.65
CA LEU A 212 13.28 0.84 21.92
C LEU A 212 14.03 -0.50 21.76
N LEU A 213 13.77 -1.25 20.68
CA LEU A 213 14.47 -2.50 20.39
C LEU A 213 15.96 -2.26 20.07
N VAL A 214 16.30 -1.18 19.37
CA VAL A 214 17.71 -0.78 19.15
C VAL A 214 18.37 -0.38 20.48
N ALA A 215 17.67 0.37 21.35
CA ALA A 215 18.21 0.71 22.66
C ALA A 215 18.42 -0.54 23.55
N MET A 216 17.49 -1.50 23.51
CA MET A 216 17.59 -2.77 24.22
C MET A 216 18.78 -3.62 23.74
N SER A 217 19.16 -3.53 22.47
CA SER A 217 20.33 -4.25 21.96
C SER A 217 21.64 -3.71 22.56
N TRP A 218 21.71 -2.40 22.85
CA TRP A 218 22.87 -1.76 23.48
C TRP A 218 23.05 -2.10 24.96
N VAL A 219 21.98 -2.53 25.65
CA VAL A 219 22.07 -2.98 27.05
C VAL A 219 23.03 -4.16 27.17
N SER A 220 23.19 -4.97 26.11
CA SER A 220 24.15 -6.08 26.07
C SER A 220 25.60 -5.65 26.29
N PHE A 221 25.98 -4.38 26.02
CA PHE A 221 27.33 -3.85 26.25
C PHE A 221 27.64 -3.61 27.73
N TRP A 222 26.61 -3.31 28.53
CA TRP A 222 26.74 -3.04 29.96
C TRP A 222 26.81 -4.32 30.80
N LEU A 223 26.54 -5.47 30.19
CA LEU A 223 26.49 -6.74 30.90
C LEU A 223 27.88 -7.38 31.03
N ASP A 224 28.16 -7.95 32.20
CA ASP A 224 29.44 -8.60 32.50
C ASP A 224 29.80 -9.66 31.43
N PRO A 225 31.06 -9.68 30.92
CA PRO A 225 31.51 -10.65 29.91
C PRO A 225 31.39 -12.12 30.32
N ASN A 226 31.24 -12.40 31.61
CA ASN A 226 31.09 -13.75 32.13
C ASN A 226 29.66 -14.31 31.98
N ALA A 227 28.65 -13.44 31.78
CA ALA A 227 27.25 -13.80 31.62
C ALA A 227 26.86 -14.06 30.14
N ILE A 228 27.61 -14.96 29.48
CA ILE A 228 27.41 -15.36 28.08
C ILE A 228 25.95 -15.72 27.73
N PRO A 229 25.23 -16.58 28.50
CA PRO A 229 23.88 -16.98 28.12
C PRO A 229 22.87 -15.82 28.14
N GLY A 230 23.04 -14.87 29.05
CA GLY A 230 22.19 -13.67 29.12
C GLY A 230 22.37 -12.78 27.89
N ARG A 231 23.62 -12.49 27.50
CA ARG A 231 23.93 -11.63 26.36
C ARG A 231 23.47 -12.22 25.03
N THR A 232 23.74 -13.51 24.79
CA THR A 232 23.28 -14.20 23.57
C THR A 232 21.76 -14.19 23.45
N THR A 233 21.06 -14.51 24.55
CA THR A 233 19.58 -14.61 24.54
C THR A 233 18.96 -13.24 24.31
N LEU A 234 19.48 -12.18 24.93
CA LEU A 234 19.02 -10.81 24.70
C LEU A 234 19.23 -10.39 23.24
N GLY A 235 20.40 -10.68 22.65
CA GLY A 235 20.69 -10.33 21.26
C GLY A 235 19.87 -11.13 20.23
N THR A 236 19.70 -12.44 20.42
CA THR A 236 18.90 -13.26 19.49
C THR A 236 17.41 -12.99 19.64
N SER A 237 16.92 -12.77 20.86
CA SER A 237 15.52 -12.41 21.10
C SER A 237 15.19 -11.04 20.54
N THR A 238 16.06 -10.03 20.68
CA THR A 238 15.82 -8.70 20.10
C THR A 238 15.78 -8.75 18.58
N MET A 239 16.68 -9.52 17.95
CA MET A 239 16.66 -9.75 16.51
C MET A 239 15.36 -10.43 16.04
N LEU A 240 14.93 -11.49 16.73
CA LEU A 240 13.68 -12.19 16.42
C LEU A 240 12.46 -11.26 16.59
N THR A 241 12.40 -10.49 17.67
CA THR A 241 11.32 -9.52 17.92
C THR A 241 11.29 -8.45 16.84
N PHE A 242 12.45 -7.94 16.41
CA PHE A 242 12.53 -6.93 15.36
C PHE A 242 12.07 -7.47 13.99
N ILE A 243 12.50 -8.68 13.63
CA ILE A 243 12.03 -9.36 12.41
C ILE A 243 10.51 -9.58 12.45
N THR A 244 9.97 -9.95 13.61
CA THR A 244 8.54 -10.18 13.80
C THR A 244 7.75 -8.88 13.65
N LEU A 245 8.22 -7.79 14.25
CA LEU A 245 7.63 -6.45 14.09
C LEU A 245 7.60 -6.03 12.62
N THR A 246 8.73 -6.17 11.91
CA THR A 246 8.84 -5.80 10.49
C THR A 246 7.86 -6.59 9.61
N ARG A 247 7.70 -7.90 9.86
CA ARG A 247 6.74 -8.73 9.12
C ARG A 247 5.30 -8.32 9.39
N ASN A 248 4.94 -8.06 10.65
CA ASN A 248 3.59 -7.66 11.02
C ASN A 248 3.18 -6.34 10.32
N THR A 249 4.10 -5.37 10.32
CA THR A 249 3.90 -4.09 9.61
C THR A 249 3.86 -4.26 8.09
N GLY A 250 4.78 -5.05 7.53
CA GLY A 250 4.91 -5.24 6.09
C GLY A 250 3.70 -5.93 5.44
N SER A 251 2.96 -6.75 6.19
CA SER A 251 1.73 -7.39 5.68
C SER A 251 0.52 -6.46 5.62
N ALA A 252 0.48 -5.39 6.41
CA ALA A 252 -0.64 -4.45 6.43
C ALA A 252 -0.59 -3.46 5.25
N LEU A 253 0.55 -3.36 4.58
CA LEU A 253 0.80 -2.38 3.52
C LEU A 253 0.70 -3.01 2.14
N PRO A 254 0.22 -2.26 1.12
CA PRO A 254 0.21 -2.76 -0.24
C PRO A 254 1.65 -3.05 -0.69
N LYS A 255 1.83 -4.22 -1.31
CA LYS A 255 3.13 -4.62 -1.87
C LYS A 255 3.42 -3.75 -3.09
N VAL A 256 4.42 -2.89 -2.96
CA VAL A 256 5.00 -2.12 -4.05
C VAL A 256 6.39 -2.65 -4.36
N SER A 257 6.80 -2.56 -5.64
CA SER A 257 8.09 -3.07 -6.12
C SER A 257 9.28 -2.18 -5.77
N TYR A 258 9.05 -0.89 -5.52
CA TYR A 258 10.10 0.07 -5.20
C TYR A 258 10.35 0.19 -3.69
N ILE A 259 11.55 0.70 -3.36
CA ILE A 259 12.00 0.93 -1.99
C ILE A 259 11.19 2.05 -1.32
N LYS A 260 10.69 1.78 -0.11
CA LYS A 260 10.00 2.76 0.74
C LYS A 260 10.93 3.32 1.81
N ALA A 261 10.68 4.55 2.27
CA ALA A 261 11.43 5.16 3.36
C ALA A 261 11.44 4.32 4.65
N THR A 262 10.32 3.64 4.96
CA THR A 262 10.24 2.70 6.09
C THR A 262 11.14 1.48 5.95
N GLU A 263 11.34 0.98 4.73
CA GLU A 263 12.24 -0.16 4.50
C GLU A 263 13.70 0.24 4.73
N VAL A 264 14.08 1.44 4.30
CA VAL A 264 15.41 2.01 4.60
C VAL A 264 15.60 2.13 6.12
N TRP A 265 14.60 2.65 6.84
CA TRP A 265 14.64 2.73 8.31
C TRP A 265 14.85 1.36 8.96
N PHE A 266 14.10 0.34 8.55
CA PHE A 266 14.23 -1.00 9.12
C PHE A 266 15.56 -1.67 8.80
N ILE A 267 16.13 -1.44 7.61
CA ILE A 267 17.48 -1.93 7.26
C ILE A 267 18.53 -1.31 8.20
N VAL A 268 18.43 0.01 8.44
CA VAL A 268 19.34 0.72 9.36
C VAL A 268 19.24 0.17 10.79
N CYS A 269 18.01 0.03 11.33
CA CYS A 269 17.81 -0.55 12.67
C CYS A 269 18.32 -2.00 12.77
N THR A 270 18.08 -2.82 11.75
CA THR A 270 18.60 -4.20 11.68
C THR A 270 20.11 -4.22 11.71
N GLY A 271 20.76 -3.31 10.97
CA GLY A 271 22.22 -3.16 10.98
C GLY A 271 22.77 -2.87 12.37
N PHE A 272 22.13 -1.99 13.14
CA PHE A 272 22.53 -1.71 14.53
C PHE A 272 22.37 -2.91 15.47
N ILE A 273 21.24 -3.63 15.38
CA ILE A 273 21.00 -4.83 16.20
C ILE A 273 22.00 -5.94 15.83
N PHE A 274 22.21 -6.19 14.55
CA PHE A 274 23.21 -7.15 14.10
C PHE A 274 24.64 -6.75 14.50
N GLY A 275 24.96 -5.45 14.45
CA GLY A 275 26.21 -4.91 14.95
C GLY A 275 26.46 -5.23 16.42
N SER A 276 25.45 -5.09 17.29
CA SER A 276 25.58 -5.49 18.71
C SER A 276 25.82 -7.00 18.90
N LEU A 277 25.26 -7.86 18.03
CA LEU A 277 25.50 -9.30 18.05
C LEU A 277 26.92 -9.66 17.61
N LEU A 278 27.44 -8.96 16.58
CA LEU A 278 28.81 -9.13 16.11
C LEU A 278 29.83 -8.68 17.15
N GLU A 279 29.58 -7.56 17.83
CA GLU A 279 30.40 -7.11 18.95
C GLU A 279 30.49 -8.18 20.04
N PHE A 280 29.34 -8.75 20.43
CA PHE A 280 29.32 -9.81 21.44
C PHE A 280 30.13 -11.04 20.98
N ALA A 281 29.95 -11.47 19.73
CA ALA A 281 30.72 -12.58 19.17
C ALA A 281 32.23 -12.29 19.21
N PHE A 282 32.62 -11.09 18.81
CA PHE A 282 34.02 -10.63 18.82
C PHE A 282 34.60 -10.62 20.24
N VAL A 283 33.94 -9.99 21.21
CA VAL A 283 34.39 -9.96 22.61
C VAL A 283 34.48 -11.36 23.20
N ASN A 284 33.50 -12.23 22.93
CA ASN A 284 33.53 -13.62 23.39
C ASN A 284 34.71 -14.40 22.80
N THR A 285 35.06 -14.17 21.52
CA THR A 285 36.24 -14.81 20.91
C THR A 285 37.56 -14.35 21.53
N ILE A 286 37.73 -13.03 21.76
CA ILE A 286 38.92 -12.48 22.40
C ILE A 286 39.02 -12.93 23.84
N TRP A 287 37.91 -12.91 24.58
CA TRP A 287 37.90 -13.30 25.98
C TRP A 287 38.31 -14.77 26.14
N ARG A 288 37.80 -15.64 25.26
CA ARG A 288 38.19 -17.06 25.23
C ARG A 288 39.66 -17.27 24.85
N ARG A 289 40.24 -16.45 23.96
CA ARG A 289 41.67 -16.54 23.61
C ARG A 289 42.60 -16.12 24.77
N LYS A 290 42.23 -15.09 25.54
CA LYS A 290 43.01 -14.65 26.72
C LYS A 290 42.93 -15.61 27.89
N LYS A 291 41.84 -16.37 27.99
CA LYS A 291 41.69 -17.45 28.97
C LYS A 291 42.36 -18.71 28.40
N GLU A 292 43.69 -18.73 28.39
CA GLU A 292 44.45 -19.97 28.18
C GLU A 292 43.96 -20.97 29.22
N VAL A 293 43.11 -21.92 28.80
CA VAL A 293 42.73 -23.03 29.67
C VAL A 293 43.99 -23.87 29.78
N PRO A 294 44.66 -23.97 30.95
CA PRO A 294 45.77 -24.90 31.07
C PRO A 294 45.19 -26.28 30.77
N LEU A 295 45.53 -26.83 29.61
CA LEU A 295 45.25 -28.23 29.33
C LEU A 295 45.87 -29.01 30.48
N LYS A 296 45.04 -29.58 31.35
CA LYS A 296 45.49 -30.48 32.40
C LYS A 296 46.28 -31.56 31.68
N LYS A 297 47.61 -31.49 31.76
CA LYS A 297 48.54 -32.39 31.06
C LYS A 297 48.20 -33.81 31.51
N VAL A 298 47.42 -34.53 30.70
CA VAL A 298 46.99 -35.88 31.06
C VAL A 298 48.24 -36.74 31.04
N ASN A 299 48.68 -37.13 32.23
CA ASN A 299 49.88 -37.93 32.40
C ASN A 299 49.61 -39.31 31.77
N SER A 300 50.29 -39.61 30.66
CA SER A 300 50.07 -40.78 29.77
C SER A 300 49.97 -42.12 30.52
N LYS A 301 50.58 -42.22 31.71
CA LYS A 301 50.54 -43.40 32.59
C LYS A 301 49.13 -43.83 33.00
N TYR A 302 48.15 -42.93 33.10
CA TYR A 302 46.79 -43.29 33.50
C TYR A 302 45.94 -43.80 32.33
N ILE A 303 46.16 -43.30 31.11
CA ILE A 303 45.44 -43.79 29.91
C ILE A 303 45.90 -45.22 29.57
N LEU A 304 47.21 -45.50 29.57
CA LEU A 304 47.67 -46.88 29.34
C LEU A 304 47.21 -47.85 30.43
N LYS A 305 47.17 -47.44 31.71
CA LYS A 305 46.65 -48.31 32.79
C LYS A 305 45.16 -48.61 32.66
N SER A 306 44.36 -47.64 32.21
CA SER A 306 42.92 -47.84 32.01
C SER A 306 42.60 -48.62 30.74
N THR A 307 43.46 -48.60 29.72
CA THR A 307 43.27 -49.34 28.46
C THR A 307 43.85 -50.76 28.49
N LEU A 308 44.91 -51.04 29.27
CA LEU A 308 45.59 -52.35 29.28
C LEU A 308 45.14 -53.35 30.35
N THR A 309 44.21 -52.98 31.25
CA THR A 309 43.55 -53.98 32.12
C THR A 309 42.10 -54.15 31.71
N PRO A 310 41.79 -55.07 30.78
CA PRO A 310 40.41 -55.54 30.62
C PRO A 310 40.03 -56.24 31.93
N ARG A 311 39.22 -55.59 32.75
CA ARG A 311 38.66 -56.21 33.94
C ARG A 311 37.63 -57.24 33.44
N MET A 312 38.03 -58.51 33.35
CA MET A 312 37.15 -59.60 32.96
C MET A 312 35.91 -59.62 33.86
N ALA A 313 34.75 -59.34 33.27
CA ALA A 313 33.47 -59.66 33.87
C ALA A 313 33.22 -61.16 33.69
N ARG A 314 33.37 -61.95 34.77
CA ARG A 314 32.62 -63.21 34.93
C ARG A 314 32.66 -63.75 36.36
N ARG A 315 31.49 -63.70 37.02
CA ARG A 315 30.80 -64.92 37.49
C ARG A 315 29.36 -64.57 37.89
N GLN A 316 28.44 -65.15 37.14
CA GLN A 316 27.04 -65.36 37.48
C GLN A 316 26.95 -66.25 38.73
N LEU A 317 25.99 -65.99 39.63
CA LEU A 317 24.96 -66.95 40.08
C LEU A 317 24.08 -66.29 41.17
N GLN A 318 22.78 -66.54 41.11
CA GLN A 318 21.71 -66.16 42.06
C GLN A 318 21.16 -64.72 42.00
N SER A 319 20.20 -64.47 41.10
CA SER A 319 18.94 -63.79 41.45
C SER A 319 17.99 -63.62 40.25
N SER A 320 17.65 -64.68 39.51
CA SER A 320 16.50 -64.61 38.58
C SER A 320 16.02 -66.00 38.17
N LEU A 321 15.49 -66.74 39.15
CA LEU A 321 14.54 -67.82 38.94
C LEU A 321 13.33 -67.51 39.82
N SER A 322 12.49 -66.59 39.34
CA SER A 322 11.03 -66.59 39.48
C SER A 322 10.50 -65.36 38.73
N VAL A 323 9.95 -65.58 37.53
CA VAL A 323 8.51 -65.55 37.22
C VAL A 323 8.02 -64.12 36.95
N GLY A 324 7.50 -63.90 35.72
CA GLY A 324 6.70 -62.71 35.41
C GLY A 324 6.92 -62.15 34.01
N SER A 325 6.65 -62.95 32.99
CA SER A 325 6.53 -62.57 31.57
C SER A 325 5.21 -61.87 31.27
N GLU A 326 5.23 -60.78 30.50
CA GLU A 326 4.30 -60.41 29.41
C GLU A 326 4.71 -59.02 28.89
N LEU A 327 5.49 -58.90 27.82
CA LEU A 327 5.17 -58.93 26.38
C LEU A 327 4.47 -57.66 25.84
N ASP A 328 5.24 -56.93 25.04
CA ASP A 328 4.86 -56.27 23.77
C ASP A 328 4.20 -54.86 23.70
N ARG A 329 4.97 -53.97 23.02
CA ARG A 329 4.61 -53.18 21.82
C ARG A 329 4.20 -51.69 21.97
N CYS A 330 5.11 -50.85 21.47
CA CYS A 330 5.00 -49.61 20.67
C CYS A 330 3.80 -48.65 20.74
N THR A 331 4.20 -47.36 20.68
CA THR A 331 3.60 -46.16 20.03
C THR A 331 2.65 -45.23 20.78
N SER A 332 2.92 -43.94 20.52
CA SER A 332 2.09 -42.73 20.64
C SER A 332 2.18 -41.90 21.94
N TRP A 333 2.61 -40.65 21.77
CA TRP A 333 2.14 -39.51 22.55
C TRP A 333 0.68 -39.21 22.17
N PRO A 334 -0.14 -38.66 23.07
CA PRO A 334 -0.52 -37.27 22.86
C PRO A 334 -0.68 -36.39 24.13
N HIS A 335 -0.68 -35.10 23.82
CA HIS A 335 -1.19 -33.91 24.51
C HIS A 335 -2.12 -34.02 25.74
N GLN A 336 -1.95 -33.01 26.59
CA GLN A 336 -2.85 -32.48 27.63
C GLN A 336 -4.33 -32.32 27.20
N LEU A 337 -5.27 -32.47 28.15
CA LEU A 337 -6.12 -31.37 28.67
C LEU A 337 -7.16 -31.82 29.73
N ASN A 338 -7.49 -30.84 30.58
CA ASN A 338 -8.55 -30.70 31.60
C ASN A 338 -8.26 -31.24 33.01
N GLN A 339 -7.99 -30.35 33.98
CA GLN A 339 -8.89 -29.42 34.68
C GLN A 339 -9.84 -30.13 35.66
N VAL A 340 -9.58 -29.86 36.95
CA VAL A 340 -10.61 -29.49 37.92
C VAL A 340 -10.54 -27.97 38.07
#